data_AF-K1QK44-F1
#
_entry.id   AF-K1QK44-F1
#
_cell.length_a   1.000
_cell.length_b   1.000
_cell.length_c   1.000
_cell.angle_alpha   90.00
_cell.angle_beta   90.00
_cell.angle_gamma   90.00
#
_symmetry.space_group_name_H-M   'P 1'
#
loop_
_entity.id
_entity.type
_entity.pdbx_description
1 polymer ?
#
loop_
_entity_poly.entity_id
_entity_poly.type
_entity_poly.pdbx_seq_one_letter_code
_entity_poly.pdbx_strand_id
1 'polypeptide(L)'
;MFTIREIHKLHGDQPWRMYDESFRKIGETSLLPWERVVTELRLKVASMGLKSPTQFQAYNGKRQPFREKQCYNYNNGQKCHSLPCRFAHTCQACSGPHPRFKCRNMSSKSFTSNRNGAGSSNSSKPVKTSQ
;
A
#
# COMPACT_ATOMS: atom_id res chain seq x y z
N MET A 1 3.82 -36.76 20.34
CA MET A 1 4.42 -35.76 19.44
C MET A 1 3.32 -34.88 18.87
N PHE A 2 3.32 -33.57 19.12
CA PHE A 2 2.29 -32.65 18.58
C PHE A 2 2.84 -31.86 17.40
N THR A 3 3.05 -32.53 16.27
CA THR A 3 3.72 -31.98 15.08
C THR A 3 3.05 -30.74 14.52
N ILE A 4 1.72 -30.67 14.50
CA ILE A 4 0.98 -29.49 13.97
C ILE A 4 1.27 -28.23 14.80
N ARG A 5 1.17 -28.33 16.13
CA ARG A 5 1.43 -27.19 17.04
C ARG A 5 2.89 -26.73 16.94
N GLU A 6 3.80 -27.67 16.81
CA GLU A 6 5.22 -27.40 16.67
C GLU A 6 5.56 -26.74 15.32
N ILE A 7 4.98 -27.24 14.22
CA ILE A 7 5.12 -26.62 12.89
C ILE A 7 4.55 -25.19 12.90
N HIS A 8 3.39 -24.98 13.53
CA HIS A 8 2.81 -23.65 13.66
C HIS A 8 3.73 -22.70 14.44
N LYS A 9 4.27 -23.15 15.57
CA LYS A 9 5.20 -22.36 16.39
C LYS A 9 6.49 -22.00 15.64
N LEU A 10 7.01 -22.89 14.80
CA LEU A 10 8.29 -22.72 14.12
C LEU A 10 8.19 -22.00 12.76
N HIS A 11 7.12 -22.24 12.01
CA HIS A 11 7.02 -21.85 10.59
C HIS A 11 5.79 -20.99 10.27
N GLY A 12 4.92 -20.71 11.24
CA GLY A 12 3.72 -19.88 11.08
C GLY A 12 2.51 -20.64 10.50
N ASP A 13 1.52 -19.90 10.00
CA ASP A 13 0.19 -20.43 9.69
C ASP A 13 0.11 -21.30 8.43
N GLN A 14 0.84 -20.96 7.38
CA GLN A 14 0.74 -21.65 6.10
C GLN A 14 1.31 -23.09 6.15
N PRO A 15 2.49 -23.33 6.77
CA PRO A 15 3.15 -24.64 6.69
C PRO A 15 2.43 -25.77 7.42
N TRP A 16 1.74 -25.48 8.55
CA TRP A 16 1.01 -26.52 9.28
C TRP A 16 -0.24 -26.97 8.54
N ARG A 17 -0.94 -26.05 7.84
CA ARG A 17 -2.12 -26.39 7.01
C ARG A 17 -1.74 -27.30 5.86
N MET A 18 -0.68 -26.96 5.15
CA MET A 18 -0.15 -27.77 4.04
C MET A 18 0.26 -29.17 4.48
N TYR A 19 0.86 -29.28 5.68
CA TYR A 19 1.20 -30.57 6.28
C TYR A 19 -0.07 -31.40 6.52
N ASP A 20 -1.09 -30.83 7.18
CA ASP A 20 -2.34 -31.51 7.52
C ASP A 20 -3.10 -31.99 6.27
N GLU A 21 -3.27 -31.11 5.27
CA GLU A 21 -3.92 -31.45 4.00
C GLU A 21 -3.22 -32.60 3.28
N SER A 22 -1.89 -32.54 3.19
CA SER A 22 -1.11 -33.58 2.52
C SER A 22 -1.14 -34.89 3.30
N PHE A 23 -1.13 -34.84 4.64
CA PHE A 23 -1.24 -36.02 5.48
C PHE A 23 -2.58 -36.74 5.28
N ARG A 24 -3.70 -36.00 5.26
CA ARG A 24 -5.02 -36.58 4.98
C ARG A 24 -5.09 -37.21 3.59
N LYS A 25 -4.54 -36.55 2.58
CA LYS A 25 -4.49 -37.07 1.21
C LYS A 25 -3.71 -38.38 1.10
N ILE A 26 -2.62 -38.52 1.86
CA ILE A 26 -1.87 -39.79 1.89
C ILE A 26 -2.65 -40.86 2.67
N GLY A 27 -3.40 -40.48 3.71
CA GLY A 27 -4.29 -41.39 4.43
C GLY A 27 -5.42 -41.97 3.57
N GLU A 28 -5.85 -41.26 2.53
CA GLU A 28 -6.84 -41.78 1.57
C GLU A 28 -6.27 -42.91 0.69
N THR A 29 -4.97 -42.89 0.39
CA THR A 29 -4.33 -43.84 -0.53
C THR A 29 -3.46 -44.87 0.17
N SER A 30 -3.17 -44.70 1.46
CA SER A 30 -2.29 -45.57 2.23
C SER A 30 -2.84 -45.84 3.63
N LEU A 31 -2.57 -47.04 4.16
CA LEU A 31 -2.90 -47.43 5.53
C LEU A 31 -1.90 -46.86 6.55
N LEU A 32 -1.52 -45.59 6.40
CA LEU A 32 -0.60 -44.95 7.34
C LEU A 32 -1.29 -44.74 8.70
N PRO A 33 -0.68 -45.18 9.81
CA PRO A 33 -1.17 -44.88 11.13
C PRO A 33 -1.16 -43.38 11.39
N TRP A 34 -2.27 -42.83 11.90
CA TRP A 34 -2.40 -41.41 12.26
C TRP A 34 -1.36 -40.93 13.27
N GLU A 35 -0.80 -41.84 14.05
CA GLU A 35 0.21 -41.57 15.07
C GLU A 35 1.61 -41.35 14.48
N ARG A 36 1.83 -41.74 13.22
CA ARG A 36 3.14 -41.69 12.59
C ARG A 36 3.35 -40.38 11.84
N VAL A 37 4.41 -39.67 12.20
CA VAL A 37 4.85 -38.47 11.50
C VAL A 37 5.49 -38.84 10.17
N VAL A 38 5.05 -38.24 9.07
CA VAL A 38 5.67 -38.39 7.76
C VAL A 38 6.83 -37.40 7.66
N THR A 39 8.06 -37.91 7.76
CA THR A 39 9.30 -37.11 7.80
C THR A 39 9.48 -36.25 6.55
N GLU A 40 9.21 -36.82 5.37
CA GLU A 40 9.31 -36.11 4.08
C GLU A 40 8.39 -34.88 4.03
N LEU A 41 7.18 -35.03 4.55
CA LEU A 41 6.20 -33.97 4.65
C LEU A 41 6.65 -32.88 5.63
N ARG A 42 7.22 -33.29 6.77
CA ARG A 42 7.78 -32.37 7.76
C ARG A 42 8.95 -31.57 7.19
N LEU A 43 9.86 -32.23 6.47
CA LEU A 43 10.99 -31.58 5.78
C LEU A 43 10.52 -30.61 4.71
N LYS A 44 9.51 -31.00 3.92
CA LYS A 44 8.91 -30.15 2.89
C LYS A 44 8.31 -28.87 3.47
N VAL A 45 7.59 -28.95 4.59
CA VAL A 45 6.99 -27.74 5.20
C VAL A 45 8.02 -26.89 5.94
N ALA A 46 9.06 -27.51 6.51
CA ALA A 46 10.18 -26.78 7.11
C ALA A 46 10.98 -25.97 6.08
N SER A 47 11.08 -26.46 4.84
CA SER A 47 11.76 -25.77 3.75
C SER A 47 10.92 -24.67 3.07
N MET A 48 9.60 -24.60 3.31
CA MET A 48 8.74 -23.56 2.73
C MET A 48 9.11 -22.12 3.17
N GLY A 49 9.73 -21.98 4.35
CA GLY A 49 10.22 -20.70 4.86
C GLY A 49 11.59 -20.30 4.31
N LEU A 50 12.36 -21.27 3.79
CA LEU A 50 13.61 -21.04 3.08
C LEU A 50 13.31 -20.66 1.63
N LYS A 51 12.65 -19.52 1.45
CA LYS A 51 12.54 -18.91 0.13
C LYS A 51 13.97 -18.60 -0.31
N SER A 52 14.42 -19.21 -1.40
CA SER A 52 15.58 -18.67 -2.11
C SER A 52 15.32 -17.18 -2.37
N PRO A 53 16.33 -16.30 -2.31
CA PRO A 53 16.13 -14.86 -2.49
C PRO A 53 15.50 -14.47 -3.83
N THR A 54 15.26 -15.42 -4.72
CA THR A 54 14.71 -15.26 -6.07
C THR A 54 13.19 -15.23 -6.18
N GLN A 55 12.43 -15.40 -5.09
CA GLN A 55 10.95 -15.34 -5.17
C GLN A 55 10.30 -14.46 -4.11
N PHE A 56 10.89 -13.29 -3.86
CA PHE A 56 10.04 -12.14 -3.59
C PHE A 56 9.22 -11.92 -4.86
N GLN A 57 7.92 -12.21 -4.80
CA GLN A 57 6.97 -11.51 -5.63
C GLN A 57 7.24 -10.02 -5.38
N ALA A 58 8.01 -9.41 -6.29
CA ALA A 58 8.11 -7.98 -6.37
C ALA A 58 6.67 -7.53 -6.49
N TYR A 59 6.12 -7.03 -5.38
CA TYR A 59 4.96 -6.16 -5.46
C TYR A 59 5.39 -5.12 -6.48
N ASN A 60 4.79 -5.18 -7.67
CA ASN A 60 4.93 -4.18 -8.73
C ASN A 60 4.31 -2.86 -8.27
N GLY A 61 4.55 -2.45 -7.03
CA GLY A 61 4.66 -1.07 -6.65
C GLY A 61 5.84 -0.55 -7.43
N LYS A 62 5.57 -0.17 -8.69
CA LYS A 62 6.40 0.72 -9.48
C LYS A 62 6.97 1.69 -8.47
N ARG A 63 8.29 1.63 -8.21
CA ARG A 63 8.96 2.66 -7.44
C ARG A 63 8.70 3.93 -8.24
N GLN A 64 7.61 4.62 -7.90
CA GLN A 64 7.27 5.87 -8.53
C GLN A 64 8.54 6.70 -8.33
N PRO A 65 9.06 7.36 -9.38
CA PRO A 65 10.15 8.30 -9.18
C PRO A 65 9.78 9.16 -7.98
N PHE A 66 10.75 9.53 -7.14
CA PHE A 66 10.52 10.38 -5.98
C PHE A 66 9.85 11.67 -6.45
N ARG A 67 8.51 11.65 -6.56
CA ARG A 67 7.73 12.75 -7.07
C ARG A 67 7.76 13.75 -5.93
N GLU A 68 8.24 14.94 -6.22
CA GLU A 68 8.15 16.05 -5.28
C GLU A 68 6.71 16.14 -4.81
N LYS A 69 6.53 15.93 -3.51
CA LYS A 69 5.21 15.94 -2.90
C LYS A 69 4.68 17.38 -3.00
N GLN A 70 3.46 17.52 -3.51
CA GLN A 70 2.82 18.82 -3.71
C GLN A 70 2.16 19.29 -2.42
N CYS A 71 2.16 20.60 -2.17
CA CYS A 71 1.61 21.15 -0.94
C CYS A 71 0.08 21.02 -0.92
N TYR A 72 -0.44 20.31 0.08
CA TYR A 72 -1.87 20.08 0.25
C TYR A 72 -2.62 21.38 0.59
N ASN A 73 -2.07 22.21 1.48
CA ASN A 73 -2.69 23.47 1.88
C ASN A 73 -2.83 24.44 0.71
N TYR A 74 -1.77 24.59 -0.08
CA TYR A 74 -1.76 25.38 -1.32
C TYR A 74 -2.86 24.91 -2.29
N ASN A 75 -2.96 23.60 -2.53
CA ASN A 75 -3.94 23.03 -3.46
C ASN A 75 -5.39 23.09 -2.96
N ASN A 76 -5.63 23.32 -1.66
CA ASN A 76 -6.95 23.47 -1.06
C ASN A 76 -7.40 24.92 -0.82
N GLY A 77 -6.55 25.90 -1.15
CA GLY A 77 -6.85 27.32 -0.93
C GLY A 77 -6.59 27.79 0.49
N GLN A 78 -5.92 26.97 1.30
CA GLN A 78 -5.45 27.35 2.63
C GLN A 78 -4.08 28.03 2.53
N LYS A 79 -3.79 28.94 3.47
CA LYS A 79 -2.45 29.55 3.56
C LYS A 79 -1.43 28.47 3.91
N CYS A 80 -0.30 28.44 3.19
CA CYS A 80 0.81 27.55 3.55
C CYS A 80 1.56 28.16 4.74
N HIS A 81 1.54 27.49 5.88
CA HIS A 81 2.16 27.97 7.11
C HIS A 81 3.65 27.62 7.23
N SER A 82 4.20 26.81 6.31
CA SER A 82 5.60 26.43 6.29
C SER A 82 6.41 27.34 5.37
N LEU A 83 7.38 28.07 5.93
CA LEU A 83 8.31 28.96 5.22
C LEU A 83 9.76 28.59 5.60
N PRO A 84 10.55 27.95 4.71
CA PRO A 84 10.20 27.49 3.36
C PRO A 84 9.31 26.24 3.38
N CYS A 85 8.38 26.13 2.43
CA CYS A 85 7.54 24.93 2.32
C CYS A 85 8.38 23.75 1.83
N ARG A 86 8.28 22.60 2.51
CA ARG A 86 8.94 21.35 2.10
C ARG A 86 8.28 20.70 0.86
N PHE A 87 7.14 21.22 0.45
CA PHE A 87 6.30 20.67 -0.61
C PHE A 87 6.15 21.68 -1.76
N ALA A 88 6.11 21.19 -3.00
CA ALA A 88 6.00 22.06 -4.17
C ALA A 88 4.63 22.76 -4.24
N HIS A 89 4.62 24.08 -4.46
CA HIS A 89 3.40 24.86 -4.71
C HIS A 89 2.97 24.76 -6.18
N THR A 90 2.67 23.54 -6.63
CA THR A 90 2.21 23.24 -8.00
C THR A 90 0.86 22.54 -7.99
N CYS A 91 0.14 22.62 -9.11
CA CYS A 91 -1.19 22.05 -9.27
C CYS A 91 -1.18 20.52 -9.17
N GLN A 92 -2.01 19.94 -8.30
CA GLN A 92 -2.10 18.48 -8.18
C GLN A 92 -2.62 17.77 -9.44
N ALA A 93 -3.32 18.48 -10.32
CA ALA A 93 -3.90 17.90 -11.53
C ALA A 93 -2.97 17.97 -12.75
N CYS A 94 -2.27 19.10 -12.93
CA CYS A 94 -1.50 19.37 -14.16
C CYS A 94 -0.06 19.86 -13.90
N SER A 95 0.38 19.89 -12.63
CA SER A 95 1.70 20.37 -12.20
C SER A 95 2.03 21.83 -12.58
N GLY A 96 1.05 22.61 -13.05
CA GLY A 96 1.25 24.02 -13.41
C GLY A 96 1.36 24.97 -12.20
N PRO A 97 1.69 26.26 -12.44
CA PRO A 97 1.89 27.30 -11.41
C PRO A 97 0.55 27.88 -10.91
N HIS A 98 -0.34 27.01 -10.46
CA HIS A 98 -1.63 27.38 -9.87
C HIS A 98 -2.06 26.28 -8.90
N PRO A 99 -2.96 26.56 -7.94
CA PRO A 99 -3.51 25.52 -7.09
C PRO A 99 -4.58 24.72 -7.84
N ARG A 100 -4.79 23.47 -7.43
CA ARG A 100 -5.74 22.53 -8.05
C ARG A 100 -7.12 23.13 -8.35
N PHE A 101 -7.68 23.92 -7.43
CA PHE A 101 -9.02 24.52 -7.58
C PHE A 101 -9.11 25.61 -8.67
N LYS A 102 -7.99 26.09 -9.22
CA LYS A 102 -7.93 27.02 -10.36
C LYS A 102 -7.48 26.32 -11.65
N CYS A 103 -7.44 24.99 -11.69
CA CYS A 103 -6.99 24.25 -12.85
C CYS A 103 -8.02 24.28 -13.98
N ARG A 104 -7.61 24.75 -15.16
CA ARG A 104 -8.44 24.76 -16.37
C ARG A 104 -8.67 23.35 -16.96
N ASN A 105 -7.78 22.39 -16.66
CA ASN A 105 -7.84 21.01 -17.17
C ASN A 105 -8.54 20.05 -16.20
N MET A 106 -9.52 20.51 -15.42
CA MET A 106 -10.19 19.70 -14.40
C MET A 106 -11.24 18.72 -14.95
N SER A 107 -11.05 18.19 -16.17
CA SER A 107 -11.92 17.15 -16.72
C SER A 107 -11.51 15.77 -16.18
N SER A 108 -12.53 15.02 -15.74
CA SER A 108 -12.55 13.58 -15.42
C SER A 108 -11.71 13.07 -14.23
N LYS A 109 -12.11 13.44 -13.02
CA LYS A 109 -12.30 12.49 -11.91
C LYS A 109 -13.09 13.20 -10.82
N SER A 110 -14.36 12.82 -10.68
CA SER A 110 -15.25 13.27 -9.63
C SER A 110 -14.64 12.95 -8.26
N PHE A 111 -14.23 13.99 -7.55
CA PHE A 111 -13.99 13.91 -6.11
C PHE A 111 -15.22 14.48 -5.44
N THR A 112 -15.93 13.63 -4.70
CA THR A 112 -16.97 14.02 -3.75
C THR A 112 -16.37 14.91 -2.68
N SER A 113 -16.34 16.21 -2.97
CA SER A 113 -16.08 17.25 -1.98
C SER A 113 -17.39 17.48 -1.23
N ASN A 114 -17.63 16.75 -0.15
CA ASN A 114 -18.63 17.15 0.84
C ASN A 114 -18.14 18.46 1.49
N ARG A 115 -18.56 19.60 0.97
CA ARG A 115 -18.34 20.93 1.57
C ARG A 115 -19.69 21.49 1.98
N ASN A 116 -20.13 21.11 3.17
CA ASN A 116 -20.91 22.01 4.00
C ASN A 116 -19.95 23.02 4.61
N GLY A 117 -20.15 24.30 4.31
CA GLY A 117 -19.32 25.38 4.86
C GLY A 117 -19.45 26.67 4.07
N ALA A 118 -20.42 27.47 4.49
CA ALA A 118 -20.80 28.75 3.94
C ALA A 118 -19.62 29.74 3.73
N GLY A 119 -19.76 30.50 2.62
CA GLY A 119 -19.44 31.92 2.45
C GLY A 119 -18.22 32.52 3.16
N SER A 120 -17.31 33.10 2.39
CA SER A 120 -17.49 34.52 2.03
C SER A 120 -16.43 34.93 1.00
N SER A 121 -16.91 35.39 -0.14
CA SER A 121 -16.17 36.09 -1.16
C SER A 121 -15.54 37.36 -0.58
N ASN A 122 -14.25 37.59 -0.84
CA ASN A 122 -13.82 38.96 -1.06
C ASN A 122 -12.79 39.04 -2.19
N SER A 123 -13.23 39.75 -3.22
CA SER A 123 -12.51 40.12 -4.41
C SER A 123 -11.48 41.19 -4.07
N SER A 124 -10.23 41.02 -4.50
CA SER A 124 -9.31 42.15 -4.66
C SER A 124 -8.40 41.85 -5.86
N LYS A 125 -8.65 42.55 -6.98
CA LYS A 125 -7.68 42.70 -8.08
C LYS A 125 -6.79 43.95 -7.79
N PRO A 126 -5.88 44.38 -8.68
CA PRO A 126 -4.44 44.37 -8.46
C PRO A 126 -3.87 45.79 -8.23
N VAL A 127 -2.67 45.91 -7.65
CA VAL A 127 -1.92 47.17 -7.67
C VAL A 127 -0.68 47.00 -8.54
N LYS A 128 -0.67 47.72 -9.67
CA LYS A 128 0.53 48.06 -10.45
C LYS A 128 1.35 49.06 -9.66
N THR A 129 2.67 48.93 -9.66
CA THR A 129 3.56 50.06 -9.38
C THR A 129 4.79 49.93 -10.27
N SER A 130 4.91 50.87 -11.21
CA SER A 130 6.16 51.22 -11.90
C SER A 130 7.14 51.84 -10.91
N GLN A 131 8.43 51.57 -11.08
CA GLN A 131 9.50 52.58 -11.20
C GLN A 131 10.55 52.05 -12.16
#